data_AF-A0A1D1YYF5-F1
#
_entry.id   AF-A0A1D1YYF5-F1
#
_cell.length_a   1.000
_cell.length_b   1.000
_cell.length_c   1.000
_cell.angle_alpha   90.00
_cell.angle_beta   90.00
_cell.angle_gamma   90.00
#
_symmetry.space_group_name_H-M   'P 1'
#
loop_
_entity.id
_entity.type
_entity.pdbx_description
1 polymer ?
#
loop_
_entity_poly.entity_id
_entity_poly.type
_entity_poly.pdbx_seq_one_letter_code
_entity_poly.pdbx_strand_id
1 'polypeptide(L)'
;MECKESELNWKIIRHPLCQLRASPCFDLRIFYLKFSSFEVDESTPEHLTLYHIPLSPETIIEVNDKRSNMNPEYVSSLLRRDRVDKNTEEATFVATDNIRMSGSVRFEVYDKGHLLLSGALELCNSNGFTGASKNHYKKWNLSCQQEMSRGSGFLKGKKQLGPVAFLPTVDVYVTGCF
;
A
#
# COMPACT_ATOMS: atom_id res chain seq x y z
N MET A 1 -57.58 -32.30 17.74
CA MET A 1 -57.41 -31.02 17.04
C MET A 1 -55.93 -30.69 17.16
N GLU A 2 -55.20 -30.95 16.09
CA GLU A 2 -53.74 -31.05 16.04
C GLU A 2 -53.19 -29.69 15.59
N CYS A 3 -52.51 -28.98 16.49
CA CYS A 3 -51.86 -27.72 16.17
C CYS A 3 -50.51 -28.03 15.53
N LYS A 4 -50.45 -27.88 14.20
CA LYS A 4 -49.24 -28.05 13.40
C LYS A 4 -48.16 -27.07 13.84
N GLU A 5 -46.98 -27.63 14.13
CA GLU A 5 -45.74 -26.88 14.30
C GLU A 5 -45.28 -26.38 12.93
N SER A 6 -45.34 -25.06 12.73
CA SER A 6 -44.82 -24.42 11.51
C SER A 6 -43.32 -24.24 11.63
N GLU A 7 -42.56 -24.95 10.80
CA GLU A 7 -41.12 -24.77 10.63
C GLU A 7 -40.80 -23.30 10.27
N LEU A 8 -40.21 -22.57 11.21
CA LEU A 8 -39.67 -21.24 10.96
C LEU A 8 -38.36 -21.37 10.19
N ASN A 9 -38.49 -21.32 8.86
CA ASN A 9 -37.37 -21.28 7.92
C ASN A 9 -36.68 -19.90 8.00
N TRP A 10 -35.82 -19.72 9.00
CA TRP A 10 -35.03 -18.49 9.14
C TRP A 10 -33.91 -18.47 8.09
N LYS A 11 -34.19 -17.85 6.95
CA LYS A 11 -33.10 -17.42 6.06
C LYS A 11 -32.34 -16.32 6.80
N ILE A 12 -31.14 -16.64 7.29
CA ILE A 12 -30.20 -15.67 7.83
C ILE A 12 -29.92 -14.64 6.73
N ILE A 13 -30.52 -13.46 6.81
CA ILE A 13 -30.05 -12.33 6.02
C ILE A 13 -28.76 -11.87 6.69
N ARG A 14 -27.65 -12.49 6.32
CA ARG A 14 -26.32 -12.02 6.71
C ARG A 14 -26.15 -10.65 6.05
N HIS A 15 -25.91 -9.62 6.87
CA HIS A 15 -25.58 -8.30 6.39
C HIS A 15 -24.41 -8.41 5.38
N PRO A 16 -24.41 -7.70 4.24
CA PRO A 16 -23.32 -7.78 3.25
C PRO A 16 -21.92 -7.56 3.86
N LEU A 17 -21.85 -6.76 4.93
CA LEU A 17 -20.64 -6.53 5.72
C LEU A 17 -20.08 -7.77 6.46
N CYS A 18 -20.92 -8.77 6.78
CA CYS A 18 -20.47 -10.03 7.37
C CYS A 18 -19.77 -10.96 6.37
N GLN A 19 -19.85 -10.70 5.05
CA GLN A 19 -19.16 -11.48 4.03
C GLN A 19 -17.73 -10.99 3.77
N LEU A 20 -17.39 -9.76 4.15
CA LEU A 20 -16.02 -9.22 4.02
C LEU A 20 -14.99 -9.93 4.90
N ARG A 21 -15.42 -10.53 6.02
CA ARG A 21 -14.53 -11.35 6.87
C ARG A 21 -14.14 -12.70 6.26
N ALA A 22 -14.71 -13.07 5.11
CA ALA A 22 -14.33 -14.26 4.34
C ALA A 22 -13.50 -13.93 3.07
N SER A 23 -13.29 -12.64 2.78
CA SER A 23 -12.40 -12.20 1.71
C SER A 23 -10.96 -12.13 2.22
N PRO A 24 -9.96 -12.68 1.50
CA PRO A 24 -8.56 -12.54 1.87
C PRO A 24 -8.21 -11.06 1.91
N CYS A 25 -7.91 -10.56 3.10
CA CYS A 25 -7.41 -9.21 3.31
C CYS A 25 -5.89 -9.28 3.40
N PHE A 26 -5.20 -8.28 2.88
CA PHE A 26 -3.78 -8.11 3.16
C PHE A 26 -3.62 -7.19 4.37
N ASP A 27 -3.00 -7.71 5.41
CA ASP A 27 -2.58 -6.96 6.58
C ASP A 27 -1.14 -6.50 6.36
N LEU A 28 -0.97 -5.31 5.80
CA LEU A 28 0.33 -4.66 5.63
C LEU A 28 0.85 -4.22 7.01
N ARG A 29 2.06 -4.65 7.37
CA ARG A 29 2.69 -4.36 8.66
C ARG A 29 3.88 -3.41 8.56
N ILE A 30 4.63 -3.50 7.48
CA ILE A 30 5.77 -2.62 7.24
C ILE A 30 5.75 -2.22 5.77
N PHE A 31 5.81 -0.92 5.54
CA PHE A 31 6.14 -0.32 4.26
C PHE A 31 7.52 0.30 4.39
N TYR A 32 8.45 -0.15 3.56
CA TYR A 32 9.84 0.29 3.60
C TYR A 32 10.23 0.83 2.21
N LEU A 33 10.89 1.99 2.23
CA LEU A 33 11.48 2.61 1.05
C LEU A 33 12.96 2.83 1.26
N LYS A 34 13.75 2.58 0.22
CA LYS A 34 15.14 3.01 0.16
C LYS A 34 15.35 3.87 -1.08
N PHE A 35 15.90 5.05 -0.87
CA PHE A 35 16.46 5.89 -1.92
C PHE A 35 17.97 5.69 -1.92
N SER A 36 18.56 5.50 -3.10
CA SER A 36 20.00 5.41 -3.30
C SER A 36 20.46 6.25 -4.49
N SER A 37 21.75 6.53 -4.56
CA SER A 37 22.35 7.35 -5.63
C SER A 37 21.85 8.80 -5.63
N PHE A 38 21.75 9.40 -4.44
CA PHE A 38 21.42 10.81 -4.27
C PHE A 38 22.26 11.45 -3.17
N GLU A 39 22.49 12.75 -3.28
CA GLU A 39 23.25 13.47 -2.25
C GLU A 39 22.43 13.60 -0.97
N VAL A 40 22.94 13.01 0.10
CA VAL A 40 22.36 13.06 1.43
C VAL A 40 22.85 14.30 2.17
N ASP A 41 21.98 15.31 2.30
CA ASP A 41 22.26 16.52 3.07
C ASP A 41 21.10 16.93 4.01
N GLU A 42 21.17 18.13 4.59
CA GLU A 42 20.17 18.69 5.51
C GLU A 42 18.78 18.89 4.87
N SER A 43 18.67 18.82 3.54
CA SER A 43 17.39 18.85 2.84
C SER A 43 16.66 17.51 2.83
N THR A 44 17.37 16.41 3.14
CA THR A 44 16.79 15.06 3.25
C THR A 44 15.69 15.06 4.32
N PRO A 45 14.44 14.71 3.99
CA PRO A 45 13.31 14.91 4.89
C PRO A 45 13.33 13.89 6.03
N GLU A 46 12.83 14.28 7.19
CA GLU A 46 12.62 13.33 8.30
C GLU A 46 11.41 12.43 8.08
N HIS A 47 10.45 12.87 7.26
CA HIS A 47 9.19 12.18 7.02
C HIS A 47 8.77 12.34 5.56
N LEU A 48 8.21 11.27 4.99
CA LEU A 48 7.44 11.30 3.75
C LEU A 48 5.98 10.99 4.05
N THR A 49 5.07 11.43 3.18
CA THR A 49 3.65 11.08 3.29
C THR A 49 3.34 9.92 2.36
N LEU A 50 2.72 8.86 2.89
CA LEU A 50 2.25 7.71 2.15
C LEU A 50 0.73 7.75 2.08
N TYR A 51 0.17 7.78 0.87
CA TYR A 51 -1.27 7.62 0.64
C TYR A 51 -1.57 6.22 0.16
N HIS A 52 -2.69 5.67 0.61
CA HIS A 52 -3.29 4.44 0.12
C HIS A 52 -4.68 4.76 -0.42
N ILE A 53 -4.89 4.44 -1.69
CA ILE A 53 -6.04 4.85 -2.48
C ILE A 53 -6.72 3.58 -2.99
N PRO A 54 -7.97 3.28 -2.56
CA PRO A 54 -8.73 2.15 -3.06
C PRO A 54 -8.85 2.21 -4.59
N LEU A 55 -8.54 1.11 -5.29
CA LEU A 55 -8.77 1.03 -6.75
C LEU A 55 -10.21 0.69 -7.11
N SER A 56 -11.03 0.32 -6.12
CA SER A 56 -12.42 -0.02 -6.32
C SER A 56 -13.29 0.48 -5.16
N PRO A 57 -14.55 0.92 -5.39
CA PRO A 57 -15.42 1.44 -4.33
C PRO A 57 -15.75 0.43 -3.21
N GLU A 58 -15.66 -0.87 -3.50
CA GLU A 58 -15.84 -1.95 -2.53
C GLU A 58 -14.58 -2.29 -1.73
N THR A 59 -13.42 -1.74 -2.10
CA THR A 59 -12.17 -1.93 -1.35
C THR A 59 -12.26 -1.16 -0.04
N ILE A 60 -12.20 -1.89 1.07
CA ILE A 60 -12.13 -1.34 2.42
C ILE A 60 -10.67 -1.26 2.83
N ILE A 61 -10.29 -0.12 3.40
CA ILE A 61 -8.99 0.09 4.05
C ILE A 61 -9.22 0.47 5.51
N GLU A 62 -8.53 -0.23 6.41
CA GLU A 62 -8.51 0.04 7.85
C GLU A 62 -7.08 0.33 8.29
N VAL A 63 -6.90 1.30 9.19
CA VAL A 63 -5.59 1.68 9.71
C VAL A 63 -5.59 1.44 11.22
N ASN A 64 -4.65 0.65 11.71
CA ASN A 64 -4.49 0.32 13.13
C ASN A 64 -5.78 -0.17 13.79
N ASP A 65 -6.49 -1.09 13.10
CA ASP A 65 -7.78 -1.69 13.51
C ASP A 65 -8.93 -0.68 13.71
N LYS A 66 -8.73 0.57 13.28
CA LYS A 66 -9.76 1.60 13.24
C LYS A 66 -10.27 1.72 11.81
N ARG A 67 -11.57 1.47 11.65
CA ARG A 67 -12.26 1.75 10.39
C ARG A 67 -12.32 3.25 10.19
N SER A 68 -11.94 3.72 9.00
CA SER A 68 -12.19 5.11 8.62
C SER A 68 -13.69 5.40 8.72
N ASN A 69 -14.05 6.46 9.46
CA ASN A 69 -15.43 6.95 9.51
C ASN A 69 -15.75 7.59 8.16
N MET A 70 -16.67 6.99 7.41
CA MET A 70 -16.94 7.23 5.99
C MET A 70 -15.80 6.78 5.07
N ASN A 71 -16.16 6.10 3.96
CA ASN A 71 -15.24 5.64 2.93
C ASN A 71 -14.35 6.80 2.50
N PRO A 72 -13.09 6.88 2.98
CA PRO A 72 -12.25 7.97 2.61
C PRO A 72 -11.75 7.66 1.20
N GLU A 73 -11.67 8.67 0.33
CA GLU A 73 -11.07 8.52 -1.01
C GLU A 73 -9.63 7.99 -0.91
N TYR A 74 -8.99 8.16 0.24
CA TYR A 74 -7.65 7.68 0.57
C TYR A 74 -7.45 7.58 2.08
N VAL A 75 -6.52 6.74 2.54
CA VAL A 75 -5.95 6.84 3.90
C VAL A 75 -4.49 7.26 3.80
N SER A 76 -3.98 7.92 4.83
CA SER A 76 -2.58 8.39 4.85
C SER A 76 -1.84 7.90 6.09
N SER A 77 -0.53 7.70 5.90
CA SER A 77 0.44 7.28 6.91
C SER A 77 1.74 8.07 6.73
N LEU A 78 2.58 8.09 7.76
CA LEU A 78 3.89 8.72 7.70
C LEU A 78 4.99 7.66 7.53
N LEU A 79 5.84 7.88 6.56
CA LEU A 79 7.08 7.16 6.36
C LEU A 79 8.19 7.91 7.09
N ARG A 80 8.59 7.43 8.27
CA ARG A 80 9.67 8.04 9.07
C ARG A 80 11.03 7.65 8.50
N ARG A 81 11.95 8.60 8.43
CA ARG A 81 13.34 8.31 8.08
C ARG A 81 13.97 7.42 9.15
N ASP A 82 14.41 6.24 8.73
CA ASP A 82 14.95 5.20 9.61
C ASP A 82 16.48 5.25 9.64
N ARG A 83 17.13 5.26 8.46
CA ARG A 83 18.58 5.36 8.32
C ARG A 83 18.96 6.39 7.26
N VAL A 84 20.12 6.99 7.47
CA VAL A 84 20.79 7.88 6.54
C VAL A 84 22.26 7.49 6.46
N ASP A 85 22.76 7.25 5.26
CA ASP A 85 24.15 6.89 5.02
C ASP A 85 24.75 7.82 3.95
N LYS A 86 25.58 8.76 4.40
CA LYS A 86 26.26 9.72 3.53
C LYS A 86 27.37 9.07 2.70
N ASN A 87 27.92 7.94 3.15
CA ASN A 87 29.00 7.25 2.43
C ASN A 87 28.47 6.44 1.26
N THR A 88 27.29 5.83 1.42
CA THR A 88 26.62 5.06 0.36
C THR A 88 25.57 5.85 -0.41
N GLU A 89 25.33 7.12 -0.06
CA GLU A 89 24.32 7.98 -0.68
C GLU A 89 22.91 7.37 -0.60
N GLU A 90 22.55 6.90 0.60
CA GLU A 90 21.29 6.19 0.86
C GLU A 90 20.48 6.81 2.00
N ALA A 91 19.15 6.78 1.85
CA ALA A 91 18.22 7.05 2.95
C ALA A 91 17.07 6.06 2.91
N THR A 92 16.65 5.61 4.09
CA THR A 92 15.59 4.63 4.25
C THR A 92 14.43 5.25 5.01
N PHE A 93 13.21 4.87 4.64
CA PHE A 93 11.99 5.34 5.26
C PHE A 93 11.06 4.17 5.57
N VAL A 94 10.44 4.20 6.74
CA VAL A 94 9.62 3.12 7.27
C VAL A 94 8.29 3.64 7.80
N ALA A 95 7.22 2.96 7.40
CA ALA A 95 5.91 3.04 8.04
C ALA A 95 5.61 1.67 8.66
N THR A 96 5.09 1.68 9.88
CA THR A 96 4.75 0.48 10.66
C THR A 96 3.28 0.44 11.06
N ASP A 97 2.47 1.33 10.47
CA ASP A 97 1.02 1.28 10.63
C ASP A 97 0.49 -0.07 10.12
N ASN A 98 -0.41 -0.67 10.88
CA ASN A 98 -1.09 -1.88 10.47
C ASN A 98 -2.24 -1.51 9.52
N ILE A 99 -2.04 -1.71 8.21
CA ILE A 99 -3.02 -1.34 7.18
C ILE A 99 -3.65 -2.60 6.61
N ARG A 100 -4.92 -2.81 6.94
CA ARG A 100 -5.72 -3.90 6.39
C ARG A 100 -6.43 -3.43 5.14
N MET A 101 -6.28 -4.16 4.03
CA MET A 101 -6.97 -3.89 2.76
C MET A 101 -7.69 -5.13 2.24
N SER A 102 -8.95 -4.98 1.82
CA SER A 102 -9.78 -6.08 1.32
C SER A 102 -9.68 -6.32 -0.20
N GLY A 103 -8.92 -5.49 -0.91
CA GLY A 103 -8.81 -5.50 -2.36
C GLY A 103 -7.61 -4.66 -2.83
N SER A 104 -7.48 -4.51 -4.15
CA SER A 104 -6.34 -3.79 -4.74
C SER A 104 -6.32 -2.31 -4.35
N VAL A 105 -5.12 -1.80 -4.06
CA VAL A 105 -4.89 -0.45 -3.57
C VAL A 105 -3.70 0.17 -4.31
N ARG A 106 -3.86 1.40 -4.79
CA ARG A 106 -2.74 2.23 -5.24
C ARG A 106 -2.09 2.88 -4.03
N PHE A 107 -0.78 3.04 -4.04
CA PHE A 107 -0.09 3.87 -3.09
C PHE A 107 0.70 4.98 -3.79
N GLU A 108 0.85 6.10 -3.09
CA GLU A 108 1.58 7.27 -3.56
C GLU A 108 2.44 7.83 -2.42
N VAL A 109 3.69 8.17 -2.72
CA VAL A 109 4.65 8.71 -1.75
C VAL A 109 4.96 10.15 -2.12
N TYR A 110 4.82 11.06 -1.16
CA TYR A 110 5.05 12.49 -1.35
C TYR A 110 6.12 13.03 -0.41
N ASP A 111 6.89 14.00 -0.91
CA ASP A 111 7.66 14.95 -0.10
C ASP A 111 7.11 16.35 -0.32
N LYS A 112 6.54 16.96 0.72
CA LYS A 112 6.06 18.36 0.71
C LYS A 112 5.19 18.73 -0.52
N GLY A 113 4.33 17.80 -0.96
CA GLY A 113 3.45 17.98 -2.12
C GLY A 113 4.03 17.57 -3.47
N HIS A 114 5.28 17.12 -3.51
CA HIS A 114 5.89 16.52 -4.69
C HIS A 114 5.71 15.00 -4.70
N LEU A 115 5.04 14.47 -5.72
CA LEU A 115 4.91 13.03 -5.92
C LEU A 115 6.28 12.44 -6.28
N LEU A 116 6.68 11.43 -5.52
CA LEU A 116 7.97 10.77 -5.63
C LEU A 116 7.86 9.40 -6.30
N LEU A 117 6.87 8.63 -5.86
CA LEU A 117 6.67 7.24 -6.25
C LEU A 117 5.18 6.97 -6.27
N SER A 118 4.73 6.27 -7.31
CA SER A 118 3.41 5.66 -7.37
C SER A 118 3.56 4.14 -7.50
N GLY A 119 2.55 3.38 -7.11
CA GLY A 119 2.55 1.94 -7.28
C GLY A 119 1.24 1.31 -6.86
N ALA A 120 1.12 0.00 -7.02
CA ALA A 120 -0.09 -0.73 -6.65
C ALA A 120 0.23 -2.04 -5.96
N LEU A 121 -0.59 -2.35 -4.95
CA LEU A 121 -0.75 -3.68 -4.39
C LEU A 121 -2.02 -4.28 -4.99
N GLU A 122 -1.84 -5.18 -5.94
CA GLU A 122 -2.93 -5.77 -6.71
C GLU A 122 -3.27 -7.18 -6.23
N LEU A 123 -4.55 -7.41 -5.96
CA LEU A 123 -5.09 -8.72 -5.67
C LEU A 123 -5.31 -9.48 -6.99
N CYS A 124 -4.40 -10.38 -7.33
CA CYS A 124 -4.50 -11.26 -8.49
C CYS A 124 -5.46 -12.41 -8.19
N ASN A 125 -6.53 -12.51 -8.98
CA ASN A 125 -7.37 -13.70 -9.03
C ASN A 125 -6.71 -14.74 -9.96
N SER A 126 -6.57 -15.98 -9.50
CA SER A 126 -6.21 -17.08 -10.39
C SER A 126 -7.39 -17.35 -11.32
N ASN A 127 -7.31 -16.90 -12.58
CA ASN A 127 -8.25 -17.31 -13.60
C ASN A 127 -8.06 -18.81 -13.85
N GLY A 128 -8.95 -19.62 -13.28
CA GLY A 128 -8.96 -21.06 -13.46
C GLY A 128 -9.26 -21.44 -14.91
N PHE A 129 -8.22 -21.66 -15.71
CA PHE A 129 -8.32 -22.45 -16.93
C PHE A 129 -7.25 -23.54 -16.98
N THR A 130 -7.09 -24.29 -15.89
CA THR A 130 -6.48 -25.61 -15.92
C THR A 130 -7.10 -26.44 -14.82
N GLY A 131 -7.76 -27.53 -15.22
CA GLY A 131 -8.25 -28.53 -14.28
C GLY A 131 -7.11 -29.06 -13.41
N ALA A 132 -7.44 -29.37 -12.15
CA ALA A 132 -6.61 -29.98 -11.12
C ALA A 132 -5.75 -29.03 -10.25
N SER A 133 -6.38 -28.36 -9.28
CA SER A 133 -6.14 -28.54 -7.83
C SER A 133 -6.89 -27.48 -7.01
N LYS A 134 -7.43 -27.89 -5.85
CA LYS A 134 -8.40 -27.16 -5.00
C LYS A 134 -7.83 -25.98 -4.19
N ASN A 135 -6.75 -25.33 -4.62
CA ASN A 135 -6.19 -24.18 -3.89
C ASN A 135 -6.21 -22.92 -4.76
N HIS A 136 -7.34 -22.22 -4.76
CA HIS A 136 -7.43 -20.83 -5.22
C HIS A 136 -6.76 -19.91 -4.20
N TYR A 137 -5.43 -19.96 -4.08
CA TYR A 137 -4.72 -18.95 -3.29
C TYR A 137 -4.81 -17.62 -4.05
N LYS A 138 -5.37 -16.60 -3.41
CA LYS A 138 -5.27 -15.24 -3.95
C LYS A 138 -3.82 -14.80 -3.81
N LYS A 139 -3.26 -14.21 -4.87
CA LYS A 139 -1.88 -13.73 -4.90
C LYS A 139 -1.88 -12.22 -4.89
N TRP A 140 -0.95 -11.60 -4.17
CA TRP A 140 -0.72 -10.16 -4.24
C TRP A 140 0.47 -9.87 -5.15
N ASN A 141 0.36 -8.80 -5.95
CA ASN A 141 1.43 -8.29 -6.80
C ASN A 141 1.74 -6.85 -6.39
N LEU A 142 3.03 -6.52 -6.33
CA LEU A 142 3.53 -5.17 -6.10
C LEU A 142 4.11 -4.63 -7.40
N SER A 143 3.56 -3.52 -7.89
CA SER A 143 4.11 -2.74 -9.00
C SER A 143 4.46 -1.33 -8.51
N CYS A 144 5.48 -0.72 -9.11
CA CYS A 144 6.01 0.58 -8.70
C CYS A 144 6.47 1.37 -9.93
N GLN A 145 6.22 2.67 -9.91
CA GLN A 145 6.68 3.62 -10.92
C GLN A 145 7.23 4.87 -10.22
N GLN A 146 8.46 5.22 -10.58
CA GLN A 146 9.09 6.44 -10.09
C GLN A 146 8.51 7.66 -10.83
N GLU A 147 8.04 8.64 -10.07
CA GLU A 147 7.41 9.86 -10.61
C GLU A 147 8.31 11.11 -10.41
N MET A 148 9.49 10.90 -9.82
CA MET A 148 10.48 11.94 -9.63
C MET A 148 11.01 12.43 -10.97
N SER A 149 10.88 13.74 -11.20
CA SER A 149 11.66 14.46 -12.19
C SER A 149 12.81 15.23 -11.51
N ARG A 150 13.79 15.69 -12.28
CA ARG A 150 14.89 16.52 -11.77
C ARG A 150 14.33 17.72 -11.00
N GLY A 151 14.70 17.86 -9.74
CA GLY A 151 14.25 18.96 -8.88
C GLY A 151 12.87 18.78 -8.24
N SER A 152 12.33 17.57 -8.23
CA SER A 152 11.14 17.19 -7.45
C SER A 152 11.52 16.84 -6.00
N GLY A 153 10.75 17.33 -5.02
CA GLY A 153 10.96 17.05 -3.59
C GLY A 153 12.37 17.42 -3.10
N PHE A 154 12.92 16.62 -2.18
CA PHE A 154 14.25 16.80 -1.59
C PHE A 154 15.41 16.53 -2.57
N LEU A 155 15.11 16.11 -3.80
CA LEU A 155 16.09 16.03 -4.88
C LEU A 155 16.34 17.38 -5.54
N LYS A 156 15.63 18.44 -5.10
CA LYS A 156 15.77 19.82 -5.53
C LYS A 156 16.98 20.49 -4.87
N GLY A 157 18.16 20.10 -5.33
CA GLY A 157 19.41 20.53 -4.70
C GLY A 157 20.51 20.90 -5.68
N LYS A 158 21.08 19.94 -6.41
CA LYS A 158 22.40 20.15 -7.03
C LYS A 158 22.56 19.53 -8.41
N LYS A 159 23.31 20.27 -9.23
CA LYS A 159 23.76 19.88 -10.57
C LYS A 159 24.70 18.70 -10.42
N GLN A 160 24.36 17.56 -11.03
CA GLN A 160 25.38 16.55 -11.32
C GLN A 160 26.44 17.21 -12.20
N LEU A 161 27.69 17.19 -11.75
CA LEU A 161 28.83 17.67 -12.51
C LEU A 161 29.13 16.63 -13.60
N GLY A 162 28.32 16.57 -14.65
CA GLY A 162 28.50 15.64 -15.76
C GLY A 162 27.33 15.61 -16.76
N PRO A 163 27.55 15.15 -18.00
CA PRO A 163 26.51 15.13 -19.05
C PRO A 163 25.36 14.14 -18.80
N VAL A 164 25.53 13.21 -17.87
CA VAL A 164 24.56 12.13 -17.59
C VAL A 164 24.02 12.38 -16.19
N ALA A 165 22.74 12.75 -16.08
CA ALA A 165 22.11 12.80 -14.76
C ALA A 165 21.38 11.51 -14.47
N PHE A 166 21.77 10.85 -13.40
CA PHE A 166 21.09 9.67 -12.89
C PHE A 166 19.96 10.10 -11.93
N LEU A 167 18.75 9.59 -12.13
CA LEU A 167 17.70 9.68 -11.12
C LEU A 167 18.08 8.73 -9.96
N PRO A 168 17.69 9.03 -8.71
CA PRO A 168 17.89 8.11 -7.61
C PRO A 168 17.22 6.77 -7.90
N THR A 169 17.83 5.68 -7.44
CA THR A 169 17.17 4.38 -7.47
C THR A 169 16.25 4.27 -6.27
N VAL A 170 15.07 3.68 -6.46
CA VAL A 170 14.05 3.51 -5.42
C VAL A 170 13.72 2.04 -5.27
N ASP A 171 14.00 1.48 -4.09
CA ASP A 171 13.58 0.13 -3.73
C ASP A 171 12.39 0.19 -2.76
N VAL A 172 11.37 -0.62 -3.05
CA VAL A 172 10.12 -0.68 -2.29
C VAL A 172 9.95 -2.08 -1.73
N TYR A 173 9.74 -2.17 -0.42
CA TYR A 173 9.50 -3.43 0.26
C TYR A 173 8.25 -3.31 1.11
N VAL A 174 7.38 -4.31 0.99
CA VAL A 174 6.20 -4.45 1.82
C VAL A 174 6.24 -5.80 2.51
N THR A 175 5.83 -5.85 3.77
CA THR A 175 5.61 -7.12 4.48
C THR A 175 4.29 -7.08 5.20
N GLY A 176 3.67 -8.26 5.30
CA GLY A 176 2.33 -8.42 5.79
C GLY A 176 1.90 -9.89 5.82
N CYS A 177 0.64 -10.13 6.17
CA CYS A 177 0.01 -11.45 6.10
C CYS A 177 -1.29 -11.38 5.27
N PHE A 178 -1.63 -12.48 4.61
CA PHE A 178 -2.85 -12.65 3.81
C PHE A 178 -3.46 -14.03 4.01
#